data_AF-A0A8X6QRF0-F1
#
_entry.id   AF-A0A8X6QRF0-F1
#
_cell.length_a   1.000
_cell.length_b   1.000
_cell.length_c   1.000
_cell.angle_alpha   90.00
_cell.angle_beta   90.00
_cell.angle_gamma   90.00
#
_symmetry.space_group_name_H-M   'P 1'
#
loop_
_entity.id
_entity.type
_entity.pdbx_description
1 polymer ?
#
loop_
_entity_poly.entity_id
_entity_poly.type
_entity_poly.pdbx_seq_one_letter_code
_entity_poly.pdbx_strand_id
1 'polypeptide(L)'
;MVTFTCIFVTITLILTTLATFFLLLSLHSNEWEYMSYNIERVEEIARKNNASLQWLQGEVARIEFSDEVTEQFSAVTNKTEVVEGKNVVIYLIPAYGGVNKLCTDIKGSVQIRMREDNKKIETCISYLSNEKVVSRDSWLDRMRNLAMSCAIVCMILLGSSAPLGILGLFKKQISTIMVTGVMYSLAAVFGVFNLVFMRFKRVKADGFYTSTILDKGIPDEYLKTRLFTVGWPLSLECAGLCICFLASIFWLLLAKIFRFIVLSPTLS
;
A
#
# COMPACT_ATOMS: atom_id res chain seq x y z
N MET A 1 -37.84 4.05 26.14
CA MET A 1 -36.61 3.23 26.24
C MET A 1 -36.32 2.45 24.94
N VAL A 2 -37.31 1.75 24.34
CA VAL A 2 -37.13 1.00 23.08
C VAL A 2 -36.63 1.86 21.92
N THR A 3 -37.25 3.03 21.66
CA THR A 3 -36.85 3.93 20.56
C THR A 3 -35.41 4.43 20.71
N PHE A 4 -34.98 4.74 21.93
CA PHE A 4 -33.62 5.18 22.21
C PHE A 4 -32.59 4.07 21.91
N THR A 5 -32.85 2.84 22.36
CA THR A 5 -31.98 1.69 22.07
C THR A 5 -31.92 1.39 20.57
N CYS A 6 -33.05 1.47 19.86
CA CYS A 6 -33.07 1.29 18.40
C CYS A 6 -32.22 2.34 17.68
N ILE A 7 -32.39 3.63 18.02
CA ILE A 7 -31.58 4.72 17.45
C ILE A 7 -30.08 4.48 17.73
N PHE A 8 -29.74 4.10 18.96
CA PHE A 8 -28.35 3.87 19.34
C PHE A 8 -27.72 2.69 18.60
N VAL A 9 -28.46 1.59 18.43
CA VAL A 9 -28.04 0.44 17.60
C VAL A 9 -27.83 0.88 16.15
N THR A 10 -28.77 1.63 15.57
CA THR A 10 -28.66 2.11 14.19
C THR A 10 -27.42 2.98 13.98
N ILE A 11 -27.16 3.94 14.88
CA ILE A 11 -25.95 4.79 14.82
C ILE A 11 -24.69 3.92 14.93
N THR A 12 -24.67 2.98 15.87
CA THR A 12 -23.53 2.06 16.06
C THR A 12 -23.26 1.28 14.75
N LEU A 13 -24.30 0.75 14.10
CA LEU A 13 -24.18 0.01 12.84
C LEU A 13 -23.71 0.89 11.67
N ILE A 14 -24.20 2.14 11.58
CA ILE A 14 -23.74 3.10 10.56
C ILE A 14 -22.24 3.38 10.75
N LEU A 15 -21.81 3.73 11.96
CA LEU A 15 -20.40 4.01 12.26
C LEU A 15 -19.51 2.80 11.96
N THR A 16 -19.96 1.61 12.36
CA THR A 16 -19.27 0.33 12.12
C THR A 16 -19.09 0.06 10.63
N THR A 17 -20.16 0.27 9.84
CA THR A 17 -20.15 0.03 8.40
C THR A 17 -19.24 1.02 7.68
N LEU A 18 -19.34 2.31 8.03
CA LEU A 18 -18.48 3.36 7.48
C LEU A 18 -17.00 3.15 7.82
N ALA A 19 -16.68 2.84 9.08
CA ALA A 19 -15.32 2.54 9.52
C ALA A 19 -14.75 1.35 8.75
N THR A 20 -15.51 0.25 8.68
CA THR A 20 -15.08 -0.96 7.97
C THR A 20 -14.86 -0.69 6.49
N PHE A 21 -15.78 0.02 5.84
CA PHE A 21 -15.67 0.35 4.43
C PHE A 21 -14.44 1.22 4.14
N PHE A 22 -14.21 2.28 4.91
CA PHE A 22 -13.05 3.17 4.71
C PHE A 22 -11.73 2.47 4.96
N LEU A 23 -11.63 1.69 6.04
CA LEU A 23 -10.41 0.94 6.36
C LEU A 23 -10.13 -0.15 5.31
N LEU A 24 -11.13 -0.93 4.91
CA LEU A 24 -10.94 -1.97 3.88
C LEU A 24 -10.57 -1.37 2.52
N LEU A 25 -11.27 -0.30 2.10
CA LEU A 25 -10.98 0.36 0.83
C LEU A 25 -9.56 0.93 0.82
N SER A 26 -9.14 1.56 1.92
CA SER A 26 -7.78 2.07 2.03
C SER A 26 -6.73 0.95 2.03
N LEU A 27 -6.86 -0.04 2.90
CA LEU A 27 -5.89 -1.16 3.03
C LEU A 27 -5.79 -2.01 1.75
N HIS A 28 -6.88 -2.13 0.98
CA HIS A 28 -6.88 -2.85 -0.28
C HIS A 28 -6.40 -2.02 -1.47
N SER A 29 -6.42 -0.69 -1.37
CA SER A 29 -5.99 0.20 -2.44
C SER A 29 -4.50 0.02 -2.76
N ASN A 30 -4.17 0.12 -4.05
CA ASN A 30 -2.78 0.08 -4.53
C ASN A 30 -2.18 1.47 -4.70
N GLU A 31 -2.88 2.52 -4.28
CA GLU A 31 -2.52 3.91 -4.60
C GLU A 31 -2.03 4.67 -3.37
N TRP A 32 -1.29 4.01 -2.48
CA TRP A 32 -0.75 4.66 -1.27
C TRP A 32 0.41 5.59 -1.58
N GLU A 33 1.18 5.25 -2.59
CA GLU A 33 2.28 6.07 -3.09
C GLU A 33 2.28 6.06 -4.62
N TYR A 34 2.65 7.19 -5.23
CA TYR A 34 2.95 7.27 -6.65
C TYR A 34 4.42 7.62 -6.83
N MET A 35 5.09 6.86 -7.69
CA MET A 35 6.49 6.99 -8.07
C MET A 35 6.57 7.56 -9.48
N SER A 36 7.20 8.73 -9.59
CA SER A 36 7.52 9.40 -10.85
C SER A 36 9.02 9.71 -10.91
N TYR A 37 9.48 10.29 -12.01
CA TYR A 37 10.87 10.71 -12.18
C TYR A 37 10.95 12.21 -12.41
N ASN A 38 11.97 12.86 -11.85
CA ASN A 38 12.26 14.24 -12.15
C ASN A 38 12.85 14.35 -13.57
N ILE A 39 12.05 14.90 -14.50
CA ILE A 39 12.38 14.98 -15.93
C ILE A 39 13.72 15.71 -16.16
N GLU A 40 13.88 16.89 -15.56
CA GLU A 40 15.07 17.74 -15.74
C GLU A 40 16.34 17.03 -15.27
N ARG A 41 16.29 16.35 -14.12
CA ARG A 41 17.45 15.60 -13.59
C ARG A 41 17.78 14.38 -14.43
N VAL A 42 16.77 13.69 -14.97
CA VAL A 42 17.00 12.54 -15.87
C VAL A 42 17.67 13.01 -17.16
N GLU A 43 17.22 14.13 -17.73
CA GLU A 43 17.83 14.76 -18.92
C GLU A 43 19.27 15.21 -18.66
N GLU A 44 19.53 15.81 -17.49
CA GLU A 44 20.88 16.21 -17.09
C GLU A 44 21.84 15.02 -17.00
N ILE A 45 21.40 13.93 -16.34
CA ILE A 45 22.21 12.71 -16.19
C ILE A 45 22.40 12.01 -17.55
N ALA A 46 21.38 11.97 -18.39
CA ALA A 46 21.48 11.39 -19.74
C ALA A 46 22.51 12.15 -20.58
N ARG A 47 22.48 13.49 -20.54
CA ARG A 47 23.45 14.35 -21.23
C ARG A 47 24.86 14.16 -20.69
N LYS A 48 25.02 14.06 -19.36
CA LYS A 48 26.33 13.82 -18.72
C LYS A 48 26.94 12.49 -19.13
N ASN A 49 26.12 11.46 -19.31
CA ASN A 49 26.54 10.10 -19.64
C ASN A 49 26.53 9.82 -21.16
N ASN A 50 26.38 10.84 -22.02
CA ASN A 50 26.24 10.71 -23.48
C ASN A 50 25.21 9.64 -23.90
N ALA A 51 24.12 9.50 -23.14
CA ALA A 51 23.07 8.54 -23.41
C ALA A 51 21.95 9.19 -24.24
N SER A 52 21.38 8.42 -25.17
CA SER A 52 20.20 8.87 -25.93
C SER A 52 18.95 8.67 -25.08
N LEU A 53 18.19 9.75 -24.85
CA LEU A 53 16.98 9.75 -24.03
C LEU A 53 15.75 10.05 -24.90
N GLN A 54 14.71 9.23 -24.76
CA GLN A 54 13.42 9.41 -25.38
C GLN A 54 12.29 9.28 -24.35
N TRP A 55 11.46 10.31 -24.22
CA TRP A 55 10.24 10.26 -23.41
C TRP A 55 9.09 9.65 -24.20
N LEU A 56 8.61 8.50 -23.74
CA LEU A 56 7.44 7.82 -24.27
C LEU A 56 6.20 8.28 -23.49
N GLN A 57 5.26 8.89 -24.21
CA GLN A 57 4.02 9.43 -23.65
C GLN A 57 4.20 10.44 -22.51
N GLY A 58 5.37 11.09 -22.44
CA GLY A 58 5.66 12.12 -21.45
C GLY A 58 5.96 11.62 -20.03
N GLU A 59 5.88 10.31 -19.76
CA GLU A 59 6.00 9.76 -18.40
C GLU A 59 7.06 8.65 -18.29
N VAL A 60 7.26 7.86 -19.36
CA VAL A 60 8.23 6.76 -19.39
C VAL A 60 9.50 7.22 -20.11
N ALA A 61 10.66 7.12 -19.47
CA ALA A 61 11.94 7.45 -20.10
C ALA A 61 12.60 6.17 -20.65
N ARG A 62 12.91 6.16 -21.95
CA ARG A 62 13.75 5.16 -22.61
C ARG A 62 15.14 5.75 -22.76
N ILE A 63 16.14 5.09 -22.18
CA ILE A 63 17.54 5.52 -22.20
C ILE A 63 18.37 4.46 -22.90
N GLU A 64 19.17 4.87 -23.88
CA GLU A 64 20.05 4.00 -24.66
C GLU A 64 21.50 4.43 -24.47
N PHE A 65 22.33 3.52 -23.98
CA PHE A 65 23.76 3.74 -23.77
C PHE A 65 24.56 3.19 -24.95
N SER A 66 25.57 3.95 -25.37
CA SER A 66 26.54 3.52 -26.39
C SER A 66 27.65 2.65 -25.76
N ASP A 67 28.26 1.80 -26.58
CA ASP A 67 29.08 0.65 -26.17
C ASP A 67 30.24 0.97 -25.19
N GLU A 68 30.77 2.19 -25.16
CA GLU A 68 31.91 2.59 -24.30
C GLU A 68 31.60 2.61 -22.80
N VAL A 69 30.33 2.71 -22.38
CA VAL A 69 29.93 2.80 -20.95
C VAL A 69 29.62 1.41 -20.34
N THR A 70 29.64 0.35 -21.16
CA THR A 70 29.12 -0.99 -20.84
C THR A 70 29.96 -1.76 -19.79
N GLU A 71 31.23 -1.39 -19.60
CA GLU A 71 32.14 -2.09 -18.68
C GLU A 71 31.79 -1.89 -17.19
N GLN A 72 31.20 -0.75 -16.81
CA GLN A 72 30.70 -0.54 -15.44
C GLN A 72 29.32 -1.18 -15.20
N PHE A 73 28.50 -1.32 -16.24
CA PHE A 73 27.15 -1.89 -16.17
C PHE A 73 27.14 -3.42 -16.08
N SER A 74 28.15 -4.08 -16.67
CA SER A 74 28.28 -5.54 -16.65
C SER A 74 28.67 -6.10 -15.27
N ALA A 75 29.25 -5.29 -14.38
CA ALA A 75 29.61 -5.69 -13.02
C ALA A 75 28.40 -5.75 -12.06
N VAL A 76 27.31 -5.03 -12.34
CA VAL A 76 26.10 -4.96 -11.49
C VAL A 76 25.09 -6.05 -11.86
N THR A 77 25.17 -6.60 -13.06
CA THR A 77 24.26 -7.61 -13.57
C THR A 77 24.88 -8.98 -13.36
N ASN A 78 24.62 -9.62 -12.21
CA ASN A 78 24.97 -11.02 -12.00
C ASN A 78 24.40 -11.85 -13.17
N LYS A 79 25.33 -12.35 -14.00
CA LYS A 79 25.24 -13.37 -15.05
C LYS A 79 23.84 -13.96 -15.27
N THR A 80 23.12 -13.48 -16.28
CA THR A 80 22.30 -14.29 -17.22
C THR A 80 21.62 -13.36 -18.23
N GLU A 81 22.40 -12.70 -19.09
CA GLU A 81 21.96 -12.29 -20.43
C GLU A 81 23.22 -11.82 -21.16
N VAL A 82 23.85 -12.76 -21.87
CA VAL A 82 24.86 -12.46 -22.88
C VAL A 82 24.12 -11.71 -23.99
N VAL A 83 24.28 -10.39 -24.05
CA VAL A 83 23.83 -9.59 -25.18
C VAL A 83 25.08 -9.25 -25.99
N GLU A 84 25.29 -10.00 -27.07
CA GLU A 84 26.26 -9.68 -28.11
C GLU A 84 25.95 -8.28 -28.67
N GLY A 85 26.91 -7.36 -28.57
CA GLY A 85 27.07 -6.18 -29.44
C GLY A 85 25.83 -5.30 -29.67
N LYS A 86 24.97 -5.11 -28.67
CA LYS A 86 23.80 -4.22 -28.76
C LYS A 86 23.80 -3.19 -27.65
N ASN A 87 23.51 -1.94 -28.03
CA ASN A 87 23.23 -0.82 -27.13
C ASN A 87 22.34 -1.26 -25.95
N VAL A 88 22.76 -0.94 -24.73
CA VAL A 88 21.99 -1.26 -23.53
C VAL A 88 20.83 -0.29 -23.39
N VAL A 89 19.61 -0.80 -23.47
CA VAL A 89 18.38 0.00 -23.31
C VAL A 89 17.79 -0.20 -21.91
N ILE A 90 17.54 0.93 -21.23
CA ILE A 90 16.95 1.01 -19.90
C ILE A 90 15.64 1.79 -19.96
N TYR A 91 14.67 1.36 -19.16
CA TYR A 91 13.37 2.00 -19.04
C TYR A 91 13.15 2.50 -17.61
N LEU A 92 12.89 3.81 -17.47
CA LEU A 92 12.42 4.43 -16.24
C LEU A 92 10.90 4.52 -16.30
N ILE A 93 10.21 3.74 -15.47
CA ILE A 93 8.76 3.53 -15.56
C ILE A 93 8.10 4.04 -14.27
N PRO A 94 7.10 4.92 -14.37
CA PRO A 94 6.32 5.35 -13.21
C PRO A 94 5.52 4.17 -12.64
N ALA A 95 5.29 4.20 -11.34
CA ALA A 95 4.61 3.13 -10.64
C ALA A 95 3.75 3.67 -9.50
N TYR A 96 2.75 2.92 -9.09
CA TYR A 96 1.94 3.19 -7.91
C TYR A 96 1.99 1.98 -6.97
N GLY A 97 2.13 2.25 -5.69
CA GLY A 97 2.36 1.24 -4.66
C GLY A 97 1.29 1.27 -3.59
N GLY A 98 0.76 0.09 -3.26
CA GLY A 98 -0.09 -0.14 -2.10
C GLY A 98 0.69 -0.73 -0.94
N VAL A 99 -0.06 -1.27 0.03
CA VAL A 99 0.51 -2.03 1.14
C VAL A 99 1.12 -3.36 0.65
N ASN A 100 0.44 -4.03 -0.28
CA ASN A 100 0.75 -5.42 -0.66
C ASN A 100 1.35 -5.60 -2.07
N LYS A 101 1.21 -4.59 -2.93
CA LYS A 101 1.57 -4.68 -4.35
C LYS A 101 2.17 -3.37 -4.84
N LEU A 102 3.06 -3.46 -5.82
CA LEU A 102 3.59 -2.34 -6.60
C LEU A 102 3.22 -2.57 -8.05
N CYS A 103 2.53 -1.63 -8.68
CA CYS A 103 2.10 -1.74 -10.07
C CYS A 103 2.72 -0.63 -10.91
N THR A 104 3.08 -0.95 -12.14
CA THR A 104 3.61 0.00 -13.11
C THR A 104 2.46 0.69 -13.85
N ASP A 105 2.62 1.98 -14.12
CA ASP A 105 1.67 2.76 -14.92
C ASP A 105 2.14 2.77 -16.39
N ILE A 106 1.89 1.66 -17.09
CA ILE A 106 2.32 1.48 -18.49
C ILE A 106 1.10 1.34 -19.38
N LYS A 107 0.95 2.26 -20.35
CA LYS A 107 -0.09 2.20 -21.39
C LYS A 107 0.29 1.20 -22.49
N GLY A 108 -0.70 0.68 -23.20
CA GLY A 108 -0.53 -0.41 -24.17
C GLY A 108 0.50 -0.15 -25.28
N SER A 109 0.61 1.09 -25.79
CA SER A 109 1.57 1.41 -26.86
C SER A 109 3.03 1.40 -26.38
N VAL A 110 3.30 1.76 -25.12
CA VAL A 110 4.64 1.68 -24.54
C VAL A 110 5.06 0.23 -24.37
N GLN A 111 4.13 -0.65 -23.96
CA GLN A 111 4.41 -2.08 -23.85
C GLN A 111 4.82 -2.71 -25.19
N ILE A 112 4.26 -2.27 -26.31
CA ILE A 112 4.65 -2.75 -27.64
C ILE A 112 6.12 -2.39 -27.90
N ARG A 113 6.50 -1.13 -27.66
CA ARG A 113 7.88 -0.66 -27.85
C ARG A 113 8.87 -1.39 -26.95
N MET A 114 8.50 -1.65 -25.71
CA MET A 114 9.34 -2.41 -24.77
C MET A 114 9.52 -3.87 -25.21
N ARG A 115 8.51 -4.49 -25.82
CA ARG A 115 8.62 -5.84 -26.40
C ARG A 115 9.56 -5.88 -27.60
N GLU A 116 9.59 -4.82 -28.42
CA GLU A 116 10.56 -4.69 -29.52
C GLU A 116 12.00 -4.64 -29.01
N ASP A 117 12.23 -3.97 -27.87
CA ASP A 117 13.54 -3.94 -27.19
C ASP A 117 13.80 -5.18 -26.31
N ASN A 118 13.00 -6.24 -26.46
CA ASN A 118 13.08 -7.50 -25.70
C ASN A 118 13.02 -7.33 -24.16
N LYS A 119 12.36 -6.27 -23.67
CA LYS A 119 12.14 -6.01 -22.24
C LYS A 119 10.72 -6.38 -21.84
N LYS A 120 10.58 -7.45 -21.06
CA LYS A 120 9.31 -7.86 -20.46
C LYS A 120 9.23 -7.36 -19.02
N ILE A 121 8.45 -6.30 -18.80
CA ILE A 121 8.19 -5.76 -17.46
C ILE A 121 6.77 -6.12 -17.04
N GLU A 122 6.64 -6.64 -15.83
CA GLU A 122 5.34 -6.99 -15.28
C GLU A 122 4.56 -5.76 -14.84
N THR A 123 3.24 -5.83 -15.00
CA THR A 123 2.33 -4.74 -14.66
C THR A 123 2.14 -4.59 -13.16
N CYS A 124 2.18 -5.68 -12.38
CA CYS A 124 2.03 -5.65 -10.93
C CYS A 124 2.88 -6.71 -10.23
N ILE A 125 3.68 -6.28 -9.27
CA ILE A 125 4.55 -7.10 -8.44
C ILE A 125 3.91 -7.22 -7.06
N SER A 126 3.64 -8.44 -6.62
CA SER A 126 3.16 -8.71 -5.27
C SER A 126 4.33 -8.84 -4.31
N TYR A 127 4.31 -8.11 -3.20
CA TYR A 127 5.33 -8.22 -2.16
C TYR A 127 5.27 -9.54 -1.39
N LEU A 128 4.16 -10.28 -1.50
CA LEU A 128 4.01 -11.62 -0.95
C LEU A 128 4.74 -12.69 -1.79
N SER A 129 5.06 -12.38 -3.05
CA SER A 129 5.79 -13.29 -3.94
C SER A 129 7.27 -12.97 -3.88
N ASN A 130 8.04 -13.82 -3.19
CA ASN A 130 9.47 -13.60 -2.94
C ASN A 130 10.34 -13.61 -4.22
N GLU A 131 9.83 -14.10 -5.34
CA GLU A 131 10.62 -14.24 -6.58
C GLU A 131 11.04 -12.89 -7.19
N LYS A 132 10.30 -11.81 -6.91
CA LYS A 132 10.43 -10.51 -7.61
C LYS A 132 10.85 -9.36 -6.69
N VAL A 133 11.06 -9.66 -5.42
CA VAL A 133 11.55 -8.73 -4.41
C VAL A 133 13.06 -8.82 -4.39
N VAL A 134 13.73 -7.72 -4.76
CA VAL A 134 15.19 -7.61 -4.67
C VAL A 134 15.48 -6.91 -3.35
N SER A 135 15.87 -7.67 -2.33
CA SER A 135 16.20 -7.16 -0.99
C SER A 135 17.48 -6.31 -1.04
N ARG A 136 17.35 -5.04 -1.47
CA ARG A 136 18.44 -4.05 -1.46
C ARG A 136 18.44 -3.19 -0.20
N ASP A 137 17.28 -2.71 0.22
CA ASP A 137 17.13 -1.93 1.45
C ASP A 137 16.42 -2.74 2.55
N SER A 138 17.23 -3.21 3.50
CA SER A 138 16.75 -3.94 4.68
C SER A 138 15.77 -3.15 5.55
N TRP A 139 15.84 -1.81 5.54
CA TRP A 139 14.91 -0.97 6.29
C TRP A 139 13.53 -0.95 5.63
N LEU A 140 13.50 -0.70 4.31
CA LEU A 140 12.27 -0.71 3.55
C LEU A 140 11.56 -2.07 3.66
N ASP A 141 12.31 -3.17 3.57
CA ASP A 141 11.76 -4.51 3.70
C ASP A 141 11.15 -4.75 5.09
N ARG A 142 11.84 -4.31 6.17
CA ARG A 142 11.30 -4.39 7.53
C ARG A 142 10.01 -3.57 7.69
N MET A 143 10.02 -2.31 7.25
CA MET A 143 8.85 -1.43 7.37
C MET A 143 7.66 -1.93 6.56
N ARG A 144 7.91 -2.44 5.35
CA ARG A 144 6.87 -3.05 4.51
C ARG A 144 6.27 -4.29 5.18
N ASN A 145 7.10 -5.17 5.72
CA ASN A 145 6.61 -6.39 6.39
C ASN A 145 5.79 -6.04 7.65
N LEU A 146 6.20 -5.02 8.40
CA LEU A 146 5.43 -4.51 9.54
C LEU A 146 4.09 -3.91 9.11
N ALA A 147 4.07 -3.08 8.05
CA ALA A 147 2.83 -2.51 7.51
C ALA A 147 1.87 -3.62 7.01
N MET A 148 2.37 -4.55 6.20
CA MET A 148 1.60 -5.67 5.65
C MET A 148 0.98 -6.53 6.75
N SER A 149 1.75 -6.90 7.78
CA SER A 149 1.21 -7.70 8.89
C SER A 149 0.13 -6.95 9.67
N CYS A 150 0.32 -5.65 9.96
CA CYS A 150 -0.69 -4.82 10.61
C CYS A 150 -1.98 -4.73 9.77
N ALA A 151 -1.86 -4.53 8.46
CA ALA A 151 -2.99 -4.51 7.54
C ALA A 151 -3.76 -5.84 7.51
N ILE A 152 -3.07 -6.97 7.45
CA ILE A 152 -3.68 -8.32 7.47
C ILE A 152 -4.43 -8.55 8.78
N VAL A 153 -3.81 -8.23 9.92
CA VAL A 153 -4.46 -8.37 11.24
C VAL A 153 -5.69 -7.46 11.33
N CYS A 154 -5.59 -6.21 10.85
CA CYS A 154 -6.73 -5.28 10.82
C CYS A 154 -7.89 -5.84 9.96
N MET A 155 -7.61 -6.38 8.77
CA MET A 155 -8.62 -7.02 7.92
C MET A 155 -9.27 -8.24 8.60
N ILE A 156 -8.49 -9.07 9.30
CA ILE A 156 -9.02 -10.22 10.04
C ILE A 156 -9.93 -9.76 11.18
N LEU A 157 -9.52 -8.75 11.95
CA LEU A 157 -10.32 -8.21 13.06
C LEU A 157 -11.63 -7.61 12.55
N LEU A 158 -11.59 -6.79 11.49
CA LEU A 158 -12.79 -6.22 10.87
C LEU A 158 -13.70 -7.32 10.30
N GLY A 159 -13.14 -8.27 9.55
CA GLY A 159 -13.90 -9.36 8.93
C GLY A 159 -14.56 -10.29 9.95
N SER A 160 -13.86 -10.65 11.03
CA SER A 160 -14.40 -11.52 12.09
C SER A 160 -15.35 -10.77 13.04
N SER A 161 -15.23 -9.45 13.17
CA SER A 161 -16.13 -8.65 14.01
C SER A 161 -17.56 -8.58 13.48
N ALA A 162 -17.76 -8.65 12.15
CA ALA A 162 -19.06 -8.56 11.52
C ALA A 162 -20.03 -9.69 11.91
N PRO A 163 -19.70 -10.99 11.76
CA PRO A 163 -20.58 -12.07 12.18
C PRO A 163 -20.80 -12.08 13.70
N LEU A 164 -19.77 -11.75 14.50
CA LEU A 164 -19.90 -11.65 15.95
C LEU A 164 -20.87 -10.54 16.36
N GLY A 165 -20.77 -9.35 15.75
CA GLY A 165 -21.68 -8.25 16.01
C GLY A 165 -23.13 -8.60 15.67
N ILE A 166 -23.34 -9.24 14.52
CA ILE A 166 -24.67 -9.69 14.07
C ILE A 166 -25.27 -10.70 15.07
N LEU A 167 -24.52 -11.74 15.43
CA LEU A 167 -24.97 -12.75 16.40
C LEU A 167 -25.22 -12.15 17.78
N GLY A 168 -24.37 -11.23 18.23
CA GLY A 168 -24.50 -10.51 19.49
C GLY A 168 -25.81 -9.71 19.56
N LEU A 169 -26.18 -9.02 18.48
CA LEU A 169 -27.43 -8.27 18.40
C LEU A 169 -28.66 -9.20 18.34
N PHE A 170 -28.62 -10.27 17.53
CA PHE A 170 -29.76 -11.20 17.39
C PHE A 170 -30.05 -11.98 18.67
N LYS A 171 -29.00 -12.51 19.33
CA LYS A 171 -29.15 -13.28 20.57
C LYS A 171 -29.15 -12.40 21.82
N LYS A 172 -29.01 -11.07 21.67
CA LYS A 172 -28.85 -10.09 22.76
C LYS A 172 -27.74 -10.50 23.74
N GLN A 173 -26.68 -11.16 23.24
CA GLN A 173 -25.60 -11.70 24.06
C GLN A 173 -24.56 -10.60 24.33
N ILE A 174 -24.56 -10.08 25.56
CA ILE A 174 -23.72 -8.95 25.98
C ILE A 174 -22.22 -9.23 25.76
N SER A 175 -21.76 -10.45 26.04
CA SER A 175 -20.34 -10.82 25.86
C SER A 175 -19.88 -10.65 24.42
N THR A 176 -20.71 -11.05 23.45
CA THR A 176 -20.37 -10.96 22.02
C THR A 176 -20.34 -9.49 21.56
N ILE A 177 -21.30 -8.67 22.00
CA ILE A 177 -21.34 -7.23 21.73
C ILE A 177 -20.08 -6.52 22.28
N MET A 178 -19.66 -6.89 23.49
CA MET A 178 -18.45 -6.34 24.11
C MET A 178 -17.19 -6.75 23.34
N VAL A 179 -17.07 -8.03 22.95
CA VAL A 179 -15.94 -8.53 22.16
C VAL A 179 -15.84 -7.80 20.83
N THR A 180 -16.97 -7.58 20.13
CA THR A 180 -16.99 -6.77 18.90
C THR A 180 -16.41 -5.37 19.16
N GLY A 181 -16.82 -4.68 20.23
CA GLY A 181 -16.26 -3.37 20.59
C GLY A 181 -14.74 -3.40 20.79
N VAL A 182 -14.22 -4.40 21.51
CA VAL A 182 -12.77 -4.58 21.72
C VAL A 182 -12.05 -4.86 20.39
N MET A 183 -12.63 -5.66 19.49
CA MET A 183 -12.03 -5.95 18.19
C MET A 183 -11.89 -4.69 17.32
N TYR A 184 -12.86 -3.77 17.34
CA TYR A 184 -12.74 -2.47 16.66
C TYR A 184 -11.63 -1.61 17.29
N SER A 185 -11.51 -1.59 18.62
CA SER A 185 -10.38 -0.89 19.28
C SER A 185 -9.03 -1.45 18.85
N LEU A 186 -8.87 -2.77 18.83
CA LEU A 186 -7.64 -3.43 18.37
C LEU A 186 -7.37 -3.14 16.89
N ALA A 187 -8.40 -3.19 16.04
CA ALA A 187 -8.28 -2.87 14.63
C ALA A 187 -7.81 -1.42 14.41
N ALA A 188 -8.31 -0.47 15.20
CA ALA A 188 -7.85 0.91 15.16
C ALA A 188 -6.36 1.05 15.55
N VAL A 189 -5.90 0.34 16.59
CA VAL A 189 -4.48 0.36 16.99
C VAL A 189 -3.58 -0.18 15.87
N PHE A 190 -3.94 -1.33 15.28
CA PHE A 190 -3.17 -1.89 14.16
C PHE A 190 -3.21 -1.01 12.91
N GLY A 191 -4.34 -0.37 12.61
CA GLY A 191 -4.41 0.56 11.50
C GLY A 191 -3.59 1.84 11.74
N VAL A 192 -3.49 2.34 12.98
CA VAL A 192 -2.57 3.44 13.31
C VAL A 192 -1.12 3.03 13.05
N PHE A 193 -0.72 1.82 13.43
CA PHE A 193 0.62 1.32 13.11
C PHE A 193 0.84 1.17 11.61
N ASN A 194 -0.13 0.65 10.86
CA ASN A 194 -0.05 0.59 9.40
C ASN A 194 0.16 1.99 8.79
N LEU A 195 -0.64 2.97 9.18
CA LEU A 195 -0.53 4.36 8.75
C LEU A 195 0.87 4.93 9.00
N VAL A 196 1.39 4.73 10.21
CA VAL A 196 2.73 5.19 10.62
C VAL A 196 3.81 4.53 9.77
N PHE A 197 3.79 3.19 9.62
CA PHE A 197 4.79 2.50 8.81
C PHE A 197 4.73 2.93 7.33
N MET A 198 3.54 3.06 6.77
CA MET A 198 3.37 3.52 5.39
C MET A 198 3.85 4.97 5.19
N ARG A 199 3.68 5.84 6.19
CA ARG A 199 4.17 7.23 6.15
C ARG A 199 5.69 7.32 6.26
N PHE A 200 6.30 6.52 7.13
CA PHE A 200 7.73 6.64 7.45
C PHE A 200 8.64 5.69 6.66
N LYS A 201 8.10 4.76 5.86
CA LYS A 201 8.91 3.78 5.10
C LYS A 201 9.97 4.43 4.19
N ARG A 202 9.74 5.66 3.70
CA ARG A 202 10.62 6.39 2.76
C ARG A 202 11.53 7.44 3.42
N VAL A 203 11.57 7.57 4.74
CA VAL A 203 12.31 8.69 5.40
C VAL A 203 13.83 8.56 5.35
N LYS A 204 14.36 7.36 5.08
CA LYS A 204 15.81 7.18 4.93
C LYS A 204 16.34 7.75 3.61
N ALA A 205 17.62 8.12 3.61
CA ALA A 205 18.33 8.60 2.43
C ALA A 205 18.26 7.62 1.24
N ASP A 206 18.23 6.32 1.53
CA ASP A 206 18.09 5.24 0.53
C ASP A 206 16.63 4.96 0.12
N GLY A 207 15.69 5.84 0.51
CA GLY A 207 14.26 5.69 0.24
C GLY A 207 13.88 5.69 -1.24
N PHE A 208 14.83 5.94 -2.14
CA PHE A 208 14.65 5.92 -3.58
C PHE A 208 14.60 4.51 -4.20
N TYR A 209 15.09 3.48 -3.48
CA TYR A 209 14.96 2.08 -3.91
C TYR A 209 13.52 1.58 -3.74
N THR A 210 13.04 0.77 -4.68
CA THR A 210 11.76 0.05 -4.52
C THR A 210 11.95 -1.35 -3.91
N SER A 211 13.20 -1.85 -3.86
CA SER A 211 13.54 -3.23 -3.50
C SER A 211 12.78 -4.26 -4.35
N THR A 212 12.65 -3.99 -5.66
CA THR A 212 11.97 -4.87 -6.62
C THR A 212 12.78 -5.02 -7.91
N ILE A 213 12.30 -5.86 -8.83
CA ILE A 213 12.88 -5.98 -10.19
C ILE A 213 12.92 -4.65 -10.96
N LEU A 214 12.14 -3.62 -10.58
CA LEU A 214 12.22 -2.28 -11.19
C LEU A 214 13.56 -1.58 -10.90
N ASP A 215 14.32 -2.02 -9.90
CA ASP A 215 15.63 -1.45 -9.59
C ASP A 215 16.77 -2.20 -10.33
N LYS A 216 16.47 -3.35 -10.93
CA LYS A 216 17.48 -4.23 -11.51
C LYS A 216 17.99 -3.63 -12.82
N GLY A 217 19.31 -3.47 -12.90
CA GLY A 217 19.99 -2.98 -14.10
C GLY A 217 19.91 -1.46 -14.32
N ILE A 218 19.35 -0.71 -13.36
CA ILE A 218 19.29 0.77 -13.42
C ILE A 218 20.39 1.36 -12.54
N PRO A 219 21.20 2.32 -13.04
CA PRO A 219 22.21 3.01 -12.22
C PRO A 219 21.59 3.83 -11.10
N ASP A 220 22.30 3.90 -9.97
CA ASP A 220 21.84 4.66 -8.81
C ASP A 220 21.67 6.16 -9.09
N GLU A 221 22.42 6.73 -10.04
CA GLU A 221 22.23 8.12 -10.47
C GLU A 221 20.80 8.37 -10.98
N TYR A 222 20.28 7.47 -11.83
CA TYR A 222 18.91 7.56 -12.32
C TYR A 222 17.89 7.21 -11.24
N LEU A 223 18.17 6.24 -10.37
CA LEU A 223 17.25 5.88 -9.27
C LEU A 223 17.03 7.05 -8.30
N LYS A 224 18.06 7.86 -8.05
CA LYS A 224 17.98 9.07 -7.19
C LYS A 224 17.10 10.18 -7.77
N THR A 225 16.70 10.10 -9.03
CA THR A 225 15.76 11.07 -9.64
C THR A 225 14.30 10.75 -9.34
N ARG A 226 14.01 9.62 -8.69
CA ARG A 226 12.64 9.23 -8.33
C ARG A 226 12.02 10.18 -7.34
N LEU A 227 10.77 10.53 -7.61
CA LEU A 227 9.91 11.33 -6.76
C LEU A 227 8.76 10.46 -6.26
N PHE A 228 8.63 10.37 -4.94
CA PHE A 228 7.54 9.66 -4.30
C PHE A 228 6.53 10.65 -3.74
N THR A 229 5.29 10.54 -4.18
CA THR A 229 4.16 11.33 -3.68
C THR A 229 3.20 10.43 -2.93
N VAL A 230 2.55 10.97 -1.90
CA VAL A 230 1.62 10.21 -1.07
C VAL A 230 0.23 10.26 -1.72
N GLY A 231 -0.43 9.12 -1.80
CA GLY A 231 -1.75 9.02 -2.42
C GLY A 231 -2.92 9.20 -1.45
N TRP A 232 -4.12 9.16 -2.01
CA TRP A 232 -5.38 9.39 -1.30
C TRP A 232 -5.75 8.36 -0.21
N PRO A 233 -5.33 7.06 -0.25
CA PRO A 233 -5.71 6.09 0.77
C PRO A 233 -5.28 6.49 2.18
N LEU A 234 -4.20 7.27 2.31
CA LEU A 234 -3.74 7.81 3.59
C LEU A 234 -4.84 8.59 4.32
N SER A 235 -5.50 9.51 3.61
CA SER A 235 -6.56 10.34 4.18
C SER A 235 -7.77 9.50 4.54
N LEU A 236 -8.10 8.49 3.72
CA LEU A 236 -9.21 7.58 3.96
C LEU A 236 -8.95 6.65 5.16
N GLU A 237 -7.71 6.16 5.33
CA GLU A 237 -7.35 5.37 6.52
C GLU A 237 -7.46 6.21 7.78
N CYS A 238 -6.94 7.44 7.77
CA CYS A 238 -7.04 8.36 8.91
C CYS A 238 -8.51 8.60 9.30
N ALA A 239 -9.38 8.89 8.33
CA ALA A 239 -10.82 9.06 8.58
C ALA A 239 -11.45 7.76 9.10
N GLY A 240 -11.14 6.63 8.48
CA GLY A 240 -11.60 5.30 8.89
C GLY A 240 -11.19 4.97 10.33
N LEU A 241 -9.97 5.32 10.74
CA LEU A 241 -9.45 5.12 12.09
C LEU A 241 -10.22 5.93 13.14
N CYS A 242 -10.51 7.20 12.87
CA CYS A 242 -11.31 8.04 13.76
C CYS A 242 -12.72 7.46 13.93
N ILE A 243 -13.37 7.05 12.83
CA ILE A 243 -14.71 6.44 12.88
C ILE A 243 -14.66 5.08 13.56
N CYS A 244 -13.61 4.27 13.36
CA CYS A 244 -13.41 2.97 13.99
C CYS A 244 -13.30 3.09 15.51
N PHE A 245 -12.54 4.07 16.00
CA PHE A 245 -12.44 4.36 17.43
C PHE A 245 -13.78 4.79 18.03
N LEU A 246 -14.52 5.67 17.33
CA LEU A 246 -15.87 6.05 17.73
C LEU A 246 -16.83 4.85 17.75
N ALA A 247 -16.81 4.01 16.71
CA ALA A 247 -17.61 2.80 16.62
C ALA A 247 -17.32 1.85 17.80
N SER A 248 -16.05 1.69 18.18
CA SER A 248 -15.65 0.89 19.34
C SER A 248 -16.28 1.40 20.64
N ILE A 249 -16.23 2.72 20.89
CA ILE A 249 -16.88 3.33 22.06
C ILE A 249 -18.38 3.05 22.06
N PHE A 250 -19.04 3.22 20.91
CA PHE A 250 -20.47 2.95 20.76
C PHE A 250 -20.81 1.48 21.04
N TRP A 251 -20.02 0.52 20.54
CA TRP A 251 -20.21 -0.91 20.87
C TRP A 251 -20.07 -1.21 22.36
N LEU A 252 -19.09 -0.61 23.03
CA LEU A 252 -18.89 -0.80 24.47
C LEU A 252 -20.01 -0.16 25.31
N LEU A 253 -20.47 1.03 24.91
CA LEU A 253 -21.64 1.67 25.51
C LEU A 253 -22.92 0.85 25.26
N LEU A 254 -23.08 0.27 24.07
CA LEU A 254 -24.20 -0.61 23.75
C LEU A 254 -24.22 -1.84 24.66
N ALA A 255 -23.07 -2.47 24.90
CA ALA A 255 -22.96 -3.59 25.85
C ALA A 255 -23.40 -3.19 27.27
N LYS A 256 -23.08 -1.96 27.71
CA LYS A 256 -23.53 -1.42 28.99
C LYS A 256 -25.04 -1.19 29.01
N ILE A 257 -25.62 -0.60 27.97
CA ILE A 257 -27.07 -0.37 27.85
C ILE A 257 -27.83 -1.71 27.91
N PHE A 258 -27.39 -2.72 27.16
CA PHE A 258 -28.00 -4.05 27.20
C PHE A 258 -27.91 -4.69 28.59
N ARG A 259 -26.78 -4.52 29.29
CA ARG A 259 -26.63 -5.00 30.67
C ARG A 259 -27.65 -4.34 31.61
N PHE A 260 -27.88 -3.03 31.49
CA PHE A 260 -28.89 -2.34 32.29
C PHE A 260 -30.32 -2.81 31.98
N ILE A 261 -30.64 -3.01 30.69
CA ILE A 261 -31.97 -3.51 30.28
C ILE A 261 -32.23 -4.92 30.84
N VAL A 262 -31.22 -5.80 30.87
CA VAL A 262 -31.34 -7.14 31.44
C VAL A 262 -31.47 -7.11 32.97
N LEU A 263 -30.79 -6.19 33.66
CA LEU A 263 -30.80 -6.08 35.13
C LEU A 263 -32.00 -5.31 35.70
N SER A 264 -32.69 -4.49 34.91
CA SER A 264 -33.87 -3.72 35.33
C SER A 264 -35.11 -4.05 34.49
N PRO A 265 -35.67 -5.27 34.60
CA PRO A 265 -36.90 -5.64 33.89
C PRO A 265 -38.16 -4.93 34.42
N THR A 266 -38.09 -4.21 35.54
CA THR A 266 -39.24 -3.62 36.26
C THR A 266 -39.71 -2.24 35.76
N LEU A 267 -39.26 -1.78 34.59
CA LEU A 267 -39.71 -0.53 33.95
C LEU A 267 -40.21 -0.79 32.50
N SER A 268 -40.92 -1.89 32.29
CA SER A 268 -41.79 -2.11 31.13
C SER A 268 -43.25 -2.03 31.53
#